data_AF-A0A2N3LEL8-F1
#
_entry.id   AF-A0A2N3LEL8-F1
#
_cell.length_a   1.000
_cell.length_b   1.000
_cell.length_c   1.000
_cell.angle_alpha   90.00
_cell.angle_beta   90.00
_cell.angle_gamma   90.00
#
_symmetry.space_group_name_H-M   'P 1'
#
loop_
_entity.id
_entity.type
_entity.pdbx_description
1 polymer ?
#
loop_
_entity_poly.entity_id
_entity_poly.type
_entity_poly.pdbx_seq_one_letter_code
_entity_poly.pdbx_strand_id
1 'polypeptide(L)'
;MRHFPKWMLFLVLGMVMIATVSTQLFQSYRYNDITKTMNEATRIAITKSLNPSVRVMEGKVSITQSAFESNFKQQFQKTNIKLKVKSYKFAYLKTSDNYIKALKVKIIDDEDTAYQTTYIANVVK
;
A
#
# COMPACT_ATOMS: atom_id res chain seq x y z
N MET A 1 20.79 44.47 26.60
CA MET A 1 20.03 43.33 26.03
C MET A 1 18.83 43.03 26.94
N ARG A 2 17.72 43.75 26.78
CA ARG A 2 16.55 43.59 27.65
C ARG A 2 15.29 43.77 26.80
N HIS A 3 14.36 42.83 26.93
CA HIS A 3 13.05 42.77 26.28
C HIS A 3 13.01 42.20 24.84
N PHE A 4 13.44 40.95 24.66
CA PHE A 4 12.81 40.12 23.62
C PHE A 4 11.35 39.87 24.08
N PRO A 5 10.33 40.30 23.33
CA PRO A 5 8.94 40.16 23.76
C PRO A 5 8.61 38.67 23.89
N LYS A 6 8.13 38.25 25.06
CA LYS A 6 7.76 36.83 25.30
C LYS A 6 6.71 36.32 24.29
N TRP A 7 5.88 37.22 23.74
CA TRP A 7 4.94 36.91 22.67
C TRP A 7 5.60 36.53 21.33
N MET A 8 6.79 37.07 21.03
CA MET A 8 7.52 36.72 19.82
C MET A 8 8.01 35.26 19.87
N LEU A 9 8.32 34.74 21.06
CA LEU A 9 8.64 33.33 21.27
C LEU A 9 7.46 32.43 20.91
N PHE A 10 6.23 32.77 21.34
CA PHE A 10 5.03 32.00 21.01
C PHE A 10 4.72 32.00 19.51
N LEU A 11 5.01 33.10 18.81
CA LEU A 11 4.82 33.21 17.37
C LEU A 11 5.78 32.28 16.61
N VAL A 12 7.07 32.28 16.98
CA VAL A 12 8.06 31.36 16.41
C VAL A 12 7.71 29.91 16.72
N LEU A 13 7.31 29.60 17.96
CA LEU A 13 6.88 28.26 18.36
C LEU A 13 5.66 27.80 17.54
N GLY A 14 4.69 28.70 17.31
CA GLY A 14 3.52 28.45 16.48
C GLY A 14 3.88 28.12 15.04
N MET A 15 4.80 28.86 14.42
CA MET A 15 5.28 28.54 13.07
C MET A 15 5.96 27.18 12.99
N VAL A 16 6.81 26.84 13.97
CA VAL A 16 7.49 25.54 14.02
C VAL A 16 6.45 24.41 14.15
N MET A 17 5.45 24.57 15.02
CA MET A 17 4.37 23.59 15.15
C MET A 17 3.58 23.44 13.84
N ILE A 18 3.19 24.54 13.19
CA ILE A 18 2.48 24.48 11.89
C ILE A 18 3.33 23.78 10.84
N ALA A 19 4.63 24.08 10.75
CA ALA A 19 5.53 23.42 9.81
C ALA A 19 5.60 21.91 10.07
N THR A 20 5.80 21.48 11.33
CA THR A 20 5.86 20.05 11.67
C THR A 20 4.55 19.32 11.34
N VAL A 21 3.40 19.86 11.73
CA VAL A 21 2.08 19.28 11.42
C VAL A 21 1.87 19.20 9.91
N SER A 22 2.23 20.25 9.16
CA SER A 22 2.08 20.27 7.70
C SER A 22 2.93 19.17 7.04
N THR A 23 4.17 18.97 7.49
CA THR A 23 5.02 17.89 6.96
C THR A 23 4.46 16.51 7.27
N GLN A 24 3.96 16.28 8.49
CA GLN A 24 3.36 14.99 8.88
C GLN A 24 2.07 14.70 8.11
N LEU A 25 1.22 15.70 7.92
CA LEU A 25 0.02 15.58 7.11
C LEU A 25 0.38 15.25 5.66
N PHE A 26 1.35 15.95 5.07
CA PHE A 26 1.79 15.69 3.70
C PHE A 26 2.30 14.26 3.53
N GLN A 27 3.13 13.76 4.45
CA GLN A 27 3.59 12.37 4.44
C GLN A 27 2.43 11.37 4.58
N SER A 28 1.47 11.67 5.46
CA SER A 28 0.30 10.81 5.69
C SER A 28 -0.61 10.73 4.45
N TYR A 29 -0.84 11.86 3.78
CA TYR A 29 -1.60 11.90 2.53
C TYR A 29 -0.88 11.10 1.43
N ARG A 30 0.43 11.29 1.27
CA ARG A 30 1.25 10.53 0.32
C ARG A 30 1.16 9.02 0.59
N TYR A 31 1.29 8.60 1.84
CA TYR A 31 1.18 7.20 2.25
C TYR A 31 -0.20 6.61 1.96
N ASN A 32 -1.26 7.35 2.28
CA ASN A 32 -2.63 6.88 2.07
C ASN A 32 -2.96 6.76 0.57
N ASP A 33 -2.52 7.72 -0.24
CA ASP A 33 -2.74 7.70 -1.69
C ASP A 33 -2.05 6.50 -2.35
N ILE A 34 -0.76 6.30 -2.04
CA ILE A 34 0.00 5.12 -2.50
C ILE A 34 -0.69 3.82 -2.06
N THR A 35 -1.12 3.74 -0.80
CA THR A 35 -1.79 2.55 -0.27
C THR A 35 -3.12 2.28 -0.98
N LYS A 36 -3.91 3.31 -1.28
CA LYS A 36 -5.15 3.18 -2.06
C LYS A 36 -4.89 2.66 -3.46
N THR A 37 -3.87 3.17 -4.13
CA THR A 37 -3.51 2.69 -5.46
C THR A 37 -2.95 1.27 -5.43
N MET A 38 -2.19 0.90 -4.40
CA MET A 38 -1.77 -0.48 -4.17
C MET A 38 -2.97 -1.40 -3.97
N ASN A 39 -4.00 -0.97 -3.21
CA ASN A 39 -5.24 -1.73 -3.03
C ASN A 39 -5.95 -1.96 -4.37
N GLU A 40 -6.07 -0.91 -5.18
CA GLU A 40 -6.76 -0.99 -6.46
C GLU A 40 -5.99 -1.89 -7.45
N ALA A 41 -4.67 -1.70 -7.56
CA ALA A 41 -3.82 -2.56 -8.38
C ALA A 41 -3.89 -4.03 -7.92
N THR A 42 -3.92 -4.27 -6.61
CA THR A 42 -4.07 -5.61 -6.03
C THR A 42 -5.42 -6.22 -6.40
N ARG A 43 -6.52 -5.47 -6.28
CA ARG A 43 -7.86 -5.94 -6.61
C ARG A 43 -8.00 -6.30 -8.09
N ILE A 44 -7.49 -5.45 -8.98
CA ILE A 44 -7.50 -5.71 -10.43
C ILE A 44 -6.63 -6.93 -10.76
N ALA A 45 -5.44 -7.03 -10.16
CA ALA A 45 -4.52 -8.14 -10.40
C ALA A 45 -5.12 -9.47 -9.92
N ILE A 46 -5.77 -9.51 -8.76
CA ILE A 46 -6.51 -10.69 -8.28
C ILE A 46 -7.56 -11.09 -9.31
N THR A 47 -8.47 -10.18 -9.70
CA THR A 47 -9.54 -10.48 -10.66
C THR A 47 -9.01 -11.02 -11.99
N LYS A 48 -7.91 -10.49 -12.51
CA LYS A 48 -7.28 -10.96 -13.76
C LYS A 48 -6.50 -12.26 -13.62
N SER A 49 -6.09 -12.62 -12.41
CA SER A 49 -5.30 -13.82 -12.13
C SER A 49 -6.15 -14.98 -11.60
N LEU A 50 -7.47 -14.79 -11.51
CA LEU A 50 -8.44 -15.85 -11.26
C LEU A 50 -8.36 -16.87 -12.39
N ASN A 51 -8.12 -18.13 -12.03
CA ASN A 51 -8.12 -19.21 -13.00
C ASN A 51 -9.57 -19.60 -13.37
N PRO A 52 -10.04 -19.37 -14.61
CA PRO A 52 -11.42 -19.67 -15.01
C PRO A 52 -11.74 -21.17 -15.00
N SER A 53 -10.73 -22.04 -15.06
CA SER A 53 -10.89 -23.50 -15.04
C SER A 53 -11.28 -24.04 -13.66
N VAL A 54 -10.96 -23.31 -12.59
CA VAL A 54 -11.49 -23.61 -11.26
C VAL A 54 -12.82 -22.91 -11.18
N ARG A 55 -13.88 -23.59 -11.66
CA ARG A 55 -15.28 -23.21 -11.35
C ARG A 55 -15.30 -22.73 -9.92
N VAL A 56 -15.87 -21.56 -9.69
CA VAL A 56 -16.07 -20.91 -8.40
C VAL A 56 -16.72 -21.91 -7.43
N MET A 57 -15.92 -22.79 -6.85
CA MET A 57 -16.31 -23.57 -5.70
C MET A 57 -16.34 -22.55 -4.58
N GLU A 58 -17.51 -22.38 -3.98
CA GLU A 58 -17.73 -21.46 -2.88
C GLU A 58 -16.54 -21.55 -1.89
N GLY A 59 -15.82 -20.44 -1.76
CA GLY A 59 -14.70 -20.32 -0.83
C GLY A 59 -13.31 -20.75 -1.30
N LYS A 60 -13.09 -21.16 -2.56
CA LYS A 60 -11.77 -21.63 -3.03
C LYS A 60 -11.28 -20.86 -4.27
N VAL A 61 -10.55 -19.77 -4.03
CA VAL A 61 -9.94 -18.98 -5.12
C VAL A 61 -8.53 -19.50 -5.44
N SER A 62 -8.35 -20.06 -6.63
CA SER A 62 -7.03 -20.43 -7.15
C SER A 62 -6.47 -19.26 -7.96
N ILE A 63 -5.51 -18.55 -7.37
CA ILE A 63 -4.77 -17.45 -8.02
C ILE A 63 -3.42 -17.98 -8.48
N THR A 64 -3.12 -17.80 -9.77
CA THR A 64 -1.77 -18.09 -10.28
C THR A 64 -0.81 -16.99 -9.80
N GLN A 65 0.13 -17.33 -8.90
CA GLN A 65 1.04 -16.35 -8.28
C GLN A 65 1.81 -15.51 -9.32
N SER A 66 2.40 -16.17 -10.33
CA SER A 66 3.13 -15.48 -11.41
C SER A 66 2.25 -14.50 -12.20
N ALA A 67 1.01 -14.91 -12.51
CA ALA A 67 0.06 -14.03 -13.20
C ALA A 67 -0.36 -12.84 -12.32
N PHE A 68 -0.55 -13.08 -11.02
CA PHE A 68 -0.83 -12.02 -10.06
C PHE A 68 0.32 -11.00 -9.98
N GLU A 69 1.57 -11.45 -9.80
CA GLU A 69 2.72 -10.54 -9.66
C GLU A 69 2.93 -9.69 -10.92
N SER A 70 2.81 -10.32 -12.10
CA SER A 70 2.94 -9.63 -13.39
C SER A 70 1.82 -8.60 -13.58
N ASN A 71 0.57 -9.00 -13.35
CA ASN A 71 -0.57 -8.10 -13.44
C ASN A 71 -0.49 -6.95 -12.44
N PHE A 72 -0.07 -7.21 -11.20
CA PHE A 72 0.10 -6.19 -10.18
C PHE A 72 1.14 -5.15 -10.60
N LYS A 73 2.33 -5.60 -11.02
CA LYS A 73 3.40 -4.70 -11.49
C LYS A 73 2.92 -3.86 -12.67
N GLN A 74 2.21 -4.47 -13.63
CA GLN A 74 1.67 -3.75 -14.78
C GLN A 74 0.61 -2.71 -14.38
N GLN A 75 -0.32 -3.05 -13.48
CA GLN A 75 -1.34 -2.09 -13.03
C GLN A 75 -0.71 -0.97 -12.19
N PHE A 76 0.25 -1.29 -11.33
CA PHE A 76 0.92 -0.30 -10.50
C PHE A 76 1.76 0.68 -11.33
N GLN A 77 2.51 0.19 -12.33
CA GLN A 77 3.28 1.04 -13.25
C GLN A 77 2.42 1.95 -14.13
N LYS A 78 1.17 1.56 -14.42
CA LYS A 78 0.22 2.41 -15.18
C LYS A 78 -0.31 3.58 -14.37
N THR A 79 -0.11 3.58 -13.05
CA THR A 79 -0.60 4.65 -12.20
C THR A 79 0.35 5.84 -12.29
N ASN A 80 -0.20 7.06 -12.24
CA ASN A 80 0.58 8.29 -12.35
C ASN A 80 1.27 8.67 -11.02
N ILE A 81 1.57 7.68 -10.17
CA ILE A 81 2.22 7.91 -8.89
C ILE A 81 3.70 8.17 -9.14
N LYS A 82 4.19 9.30 -8.64
CA LYS A 82 5.62 9.62 -8.58
C LYS A 82 6.31 8.83 -7.46
N LEU A 83 6.35 7.51 -7.56
CA LEU A 83 7.03 6.62 -6.63
C LEU A 83 8.13 5.85 -7.36
N LYS A 84 9.39 6.04 -6.96
CA LYS A 84 10.51 5.25 -7.46
C LYS A 84 10.57 3.95 -6.67
N VAL A 85 10.14 2.87 -7.30
CA VAL A 85 10.13 1.55 -6.63
C VAL A 85 11.52 0.92 -6.68
N LYS A 86 12.10 0.67 -5.51
CA LYS A 86 13.35 -0.08 -5.34
C LYS A 86 13.10 -1.59 -5.41
N SER A 87 12.06 -2.08 -4.74
CA SER A 87 11.69 -3.51 -4.79
C SER A 87 10.23 -3.79 -4.48
N TYR A 88 9.75 -4.92 -5.00
CA TYR A 88 8.44 -5.50 -4.68
C TYR A 88 8.64 -6.78 -3.86
N LYS A 89 7.85 -6.96 -2.80
CA LYS A 89 7.80 -8.20 -2.00
C LYS A 89 6.36 -8.70 -1.93
N PHE A 90 6.17 -9.96 -2.28
CA PHE A 90 4.89 -10.64 -2.24
C PHE A 90 4.95 -11.77 -1.21
N ALA A 91 3.98 -11.84 -0.31
CA ALA A 91 3.84 -12.93 0.64
C ALA A 91 2.44 -13.53 0.57
N TYR A 92 2.38 -14.85 0.52
CA TYR A 92 1.14 -15.61 0.32
C TYR A 92 0.89 -16.49 1.55
N LEU A 93 -0.29 -16.34 2.14
CA LEU A 93 -0.79 -17.25 3.15
C LEU A 93 -1.70 -18.26 2.46
N LYS A 94 -1.34 -19.54 2.51
CA LYS A 94 -2.13 -20.63 1.93
C LYS A 94 -2.95 -21.36 2.99
N THR A 95 -4.05 -21.97 2.59
CA THR A 95 -4.81 -22.93 3.40
C THR A 95 -4.23 -24.35 3.27
N SER A 96 -4.68 -25.29 4.10
CA SER A 96 -4.29 -26.71 4.08
C SER A 96 -4.38 -27.35 2.69
N ASP A 97 -5.38 -26.92 1.91
CA ASP A 97 -5.68 -27.41 0.57
C ASP A 97 -4.94 -26.61 -0.53
N ASN A 98 -3.87 -25.89 -0.19
CA ASN A 98 -3.00 -25.10 -1.10
C ASN A 98 -3.67 -23.88 -1.80
N TYR A 99 -4.91 -23.51 -1.45
CA TYR A 99 -5.55 -22.25 -1.89
C TYR A 99 -5.02 -21.01 -1.15
N ILE A 100 -5.12 -19.83 -1.77
CA ILE A 100 -4.65 -18.57 -1.17
C ILE A 100 -5.70 -18.00 -0.21
N LYS A 101 -5.36 -17.90 1.07
CA LYS A 101 -6.18 -17.31 2.14
C LYS A 101 -5.94 -15.80 2.28
N ALA A 102 -4.67 -15.40 2.22
CA ALA A 102 -4.30 -13.98 2.26
C ALA A 102 -3.08 -13.72 1.38
N LEU A 103 -2.99 -12.49 0.90
CA LEU A 103 -1.93 -11.97 0.07
C LEU A 103 -1.47 -10.65 0.67
N LYS A 104 -0.18 -10.54 0.94
CA LYS A 104 0.46 -9.29 1.36
C LYS A 104 1.37 -8.81 0.26
N VAL A 105 1.19 -7.55 -0.14
CA VAL A 105 2.03 -6.87 -1.12
C VAL A 105 2.74 -5.73 -0.41
N LYS A 106 4.07 -5.69 -0.53
CA LYS A 106 4.92 -4.66 0.04
C LYS A 106 5.78 -4.03 -1.06
N ILE A 107 5.74 -2.71 -1.16
CA ILE A 107 6.57 -1.91 -2.05
C ILE A 107 7.57 -1.16 -1.17
N ILE A 108 8.84 -1.20 -1.55
CA ILE A 108 9.91 -0.44 -0.91
C ILE A 108 10.37 0.61 -1.93
N ASP A 109 10.36 1.88 -1.52
CA ASP A 109 10.85 2.98 -2.34
C ASP A 109 12.37 3.19 -2.18
N ASP A 110 12.91 4.17 -2.90
CA ASP A 110 14.32 4.54 -2.86
C ASP A 110 14.74 5.20 -1.54
N GLU A 111 13.78 5.79 -0.80
CA GLU A 111 13.95 6.33 0.55
C GLU A 111 13.84 5.25 1.66
N ASP A 112 13.79 3.95 1.28
CA ASP A 112 13.58 2.79 2.15
C ASP A 112 12.26 2.83 2.95
N THR A 113 11.30 3.66 2.52
CA THR A 113 9.94 3.68 3.04
C THR A 113 9.17 2.48 2.49
N ALA A 114 8.49 1.80 3.40
CA ALA A 114 7.70 0.62 3.12
C ALA A 114 6.20 0.93 3.05
N TYR A 115 5.60 0.71 1.88
CA TYR A 115 4.15 0.74 1.71
C TYR A 115 3.64 -0.69 1.63
N GLN A 116 2.55 -1.00 2.35
CA GLN A 116 2.03 -2.36 2.41
C GLN A 116 0.51 -2.39 2.29
N THR A 117 0.02 -3.39 1.57
CA THR A 117 -1.38 -3.79 1.57
C THR A 117 -1.50 -5.27 1.86
N THR A 118 -2.59 -5.63 2.54
CA THR A 118 -2.97 -7.03 2.76
C THR A 118 -4.37 -7.24 2.21
N TYR A 119 -4.49 -8.13 1.23
CA TYR A 119 -5.75 -8.67 0.80
C TYR A 119 -6.04 -9.95 1.58
N ILE A 120 -7.19 -10.01 2.23
CA ILE A 120 -7.70 -11.20 2.88
C ILE A 120 -8.84 -11.70 1.99
N ALA A 121 -8.72 -12.91 1.47
CA ALA A 121 -9.83 -13.53 0.77
C ALA A 121 -10.94 -13.75 1.80
N ASN A 122 -12.11 -13.16 1.59
CA ASN A 122 -13.27 -13.35 2.46
C ASN A 122 -13.86 -14.73 2.16
N VAL A 123 -13.15 -15.76 2.63
CA VAL A 123 -13.60 -17.14 2.62
C VAL A 123 -14.43 -17.27 3.88
N VAL A 124 -15.75 -17.10 3.73
CA VAL A 124 -16.73 -17.33 4.80
C VAL A 124 -16.48 -18.74 5.35
N LYS A 125 -16.47 -18.81 6.69
CA LYS A 125 -16.16 -20.00 7.48
C LYS A 125 -17.15 -21.13 7.22
#